data_AF-A0A4Q2ZA38-F1
#
_entry.id   AF-A0A4Q2ZA38-F1
#
_cell.length_a   1.000
_cell.length_b   1.000
_cell.length_c   1.000
_cell.angle_alpha   90.00
_cell.angle_beta   90.00
_cell.angle_gamma   90.00
#
_symmetry.space_group_name_H-M   'P 1'
#
loop_
_entity.id
_entity.type
_entity.pdbx_description
1 polymer ?
#
loop_
_entity_poly.entity_id
_entity_poly.type
_entity_poly.pdbx_seq_one_letter_code
_entity_poly.pdbx_strand_id
1 'polypeptide(L)' 'APYGKRTVGSYIQRPKFELYDVTTDPAESKNLADDPAFAAKLAEMKERLKAAQKETADPWLLKWQYE' A
#
# COMPACT_ATOMS: atom_id res chain seq x y z
N ALA A 1 21.53 -9.93 4.72
CA ALA A 1 21.80 -8.88 5.72
C ALA A 1 20.47 -8.29 6.18
N PRO A 2 20.20 -8.16 7.49
CA PRO A 2 18.97 -7.51 7.96
C PRO A 2 18.99 -6.02 7.57
N TYR A 3 17.97 -5.54 6.88
CA TYR A 3 17.75 -4.11 6.65
C TYR A 3 16.76 -3.62 7.71
N GLY A 4 17.26 -3.34 8.91
CA GLY A 4 16.44 -2.92 10.05
C GLY A 4 15.42 -3.99 10.49
N LYS A 5 14.17 -3.59 10.78
CA LYS A 5 13.08 -4.50 11.19
C LYS A 5 12.41 -5.27 10.04
N ARG A 6 12.84 -5.07 8.78
CA ARG A 6 12.29 -5.77 7.60
C ARG A 6 13.32 -6.71 7.00
N THR A 7 12.84 -7.84 6.49
CA THR A 7 13.69 -8.83 5.81
C THR A 7 13.92 -8.40 4.36
N VAL A 8 15.10 -8.70 3.82
CA VAL A 8 15.43 -8.42 2.40
C VAL A 8 14.42 -9.08 1.45
N GLY A 9 13.85 -10.23 1.84
CA GLY A 9 12.83 -10.92 1.07
C GLY A 9 11.57 -10.09 0.85
N SER A 10 11.08 -9.36 1.86
CA SER A 10 9.91 -8.48 1.71
C SER A 10 10.19 -7.23 0.88
N TYR A 11 11.45 -6.86 0.72
CA TYR A 11 11.88 -5.78 -0.18
C TYR A 11 11.97 -6.23 -1.64
N ILE A 12 12.31 -7.50 -1.89
CA ILE A 12 12.44 -8.07 -3.24
C ILE A 12 11.07 -8.41 -3.85
N GLN A 13 10.13 -8.94 -3.06
CA GLN A 13 8.75 -9.20 -3.47
C GLN A 13 7.79 -8.27 -2.76
N ARG A 14 7.80 -6.98 -3.14
CA ARG A 14 6.84 -6.02 -2.59
C ARG A 14 5.47 -6.25 -3.22
N PRO A 15 4.41 -6.45 -2.41
CA PRO A 15 3.06 -6.52 -2.93
C PRO A 15 2.68 -5.17 -3.55
N LYS A 16 1.74 -5.21 -4.50
CA LYS A 16 1.26 -4.01 -5.24
C LYS A 16 0.72 -2.93 -4.30
N PHE A 17 0.24 -3.33 -3.13
CA PHE A 17 -0.27 -2.44 -2.10
C PHE A 17 0.30 -2.79 -0.73
N GLU A 18 0.56 -1.76 0.05
CA GLU A 18 1.02 -1.85 1.43
C GLU A 18 0.08 -1.02 2.31
N LEU A 19 -0.49 -1.65 3.34
CA LEU A 19 -1.41 -1.01 4.28
C LEU A 19 -0.86 -1.23 5.69
N TYR A 20 -0.59 -0.14 6.40
CA TYR A 20 -0.07 -0.17 7.76
C TYR A 20 -1.01 0.58 8.69
N ASP A 21 -1.15 0.08 9.90
CA ASP A 21 -1.77 0.83 11.00
C ASP A 21 -0.65 1.50 11.81
N VAL A 22 -0.43 2.78 11.53
CA VAL A 22 0.61 3.59 12.19
C VAL A 22 0.32 3.78 13.69
N THR A 23 -0.94 3.63 14.11
CA THR A 23 -1.35 3.79 15.51
C THR A 23 -0.88 2.62 16.36
N THR A 24 -1.03 1.41 15.83
CA THR A 24 -0.67 0.17 16.54
C THR A 24 0.73 -0.32 16.20
N ASP A 25 1.23 0.00 15.00
CA ASP A 25 2.56 -0.33 14.52
C ASP A 25 3.27 0.90 13.94
N PRO A 26 3.85 1.76 14.80
CA PRO A 26 4.62 2.93 14.36
C PRO A 26 5.90 2.56 13.59
N ALA A 27 6.28 1.27 13.57
CA ALA A 27 7.43 0.79 12.81
C ALA A 27 7.05 0.25 11.41
N GLU A 28 5.76 0.29 11.04
CA GLU A 28 5.21 -0.19 9.76
C GLU A 28 5.75 -1.58 9.41
N SER A 29 5.94 -2.43 10.41
CA SER A 29 6.57 -3.73 10.27
C SER A 29 5.63 -4.77 9.68
N LYS A 30 4.31 -4.66 9.94
CA LYS A 30 3.29 -5.61 9.50
C LYS A 30 2.43 -5.05 8.37
N ASN A 31 2.58 -5.58 7.15
CA ASN A 31 1.68 -5.25 6.05
C ASN A 31 0.31 -5.94 6.24
N LEU A 32 -0.75 -5.15 6.24
CA LEU A 32 -2.15 -5.58 6.35
C LEU A 32 -2.87 -5.61 4.99
N ALA A 33 -2.18 -5.31 3.89
CA ALA A 33 -2.80 -5.22 2.56
C ALA A 33 -3.37 -6.56 2.07
N ASP A 34 -2.77 -7.69 2.47
CA ASP A 34 -3.25 -9.04 2.13
C ASP A 34 -4.22 -9.61 3.18
N ASP A 35 -4.50 -8.87 4.25
CA ASP A 35 -5.41 -9.32 5.30
C ASP A 35 -6.88 -9.04 4.86
N PRO A 36 -7.72 -10.08 4.72
CA PRO A 36 -9.11 -9.92 4.28
C PRO A 36 -9.94 -9.04 5.24
N ALA A 37 -9.57 -8.95 6.52
CA ALA A 37 -10.25 -8.07 7.48
C ALA A 37 -10.07 -6.58 7.12
N PHE A 38 -8.97 -6.24 6.44
CA PHE A 38 -8.65 -4.86 6.04
C PHE A 38 -8.93 -4.59 4.56
N ALA A 39 -9.48 -5.55 3.81
CA ALA A 39 -9.78 -5.41 2.38
C ALA A 39 -10.71 -4.21 2.08
N ALA A 40 -11.72 -3.97 2.93
CA ALA A 40 -12.61 -2.82 2.80
C ALA A 40 -11.86 -1.49 3.00
N LYS A 41 -10.95 -1.43 3.99
CA LYS A 41 -10.13 -0.23 4.26
C LYS A 41 -9.14 0.03 3.13
N LEU A 42 -8.55 -1.03 2.59
CA LEU A 42 -7.68 -0.95 1.43
C LEU A 42 -8.43 -0.42 0.20
N ALA A 43 -9.65 -0.87 -0.05
CA ALA A 43 -10.49 -0.38 -1.14
C ALA A 43 -10.81 1.12 -0.98
N GLU A 44 -11.22 1.54 0.22
CA GLU A 44 -11.47 2.96 0.53
C GLU A 44 -10.22 3.82 0.25
N MET A 45 -9.05 3.37 0.71
CA MET A 45 -7.78 4.07 0.52
C MET A 45 -7.38 4.16 -0.97
N LYS A 46 -7.59 3.10 -1.75
CA LYS A 46 -7.36 3.09 -3.20
C LYS A 46 -8.25 4.12 -3.92
N GLU A 47 -9.52 4.23 -3.55
CA GLU A 47 -10.42 5.20 -4.15
C GLU A 47 -10.02 6.64 -3.78
N ARG A 48 -9.62 6.89 -2.54
CA ARG A 48 -9.08 8.21 -2.14
C ARG A 48 -7.80 8.56 -2.89
N LEU A 49 -6.91 7.58 -3.11
CA LEU A 49 -5.69 7.76 -3.90
C LEU A 49 -6.02 8.12 -5.36
N LYS A 50 -6.94 7.38 -6.00
CA LYS A 50 -7.39 7.69 -7.36
C LYS A 50 -8.04 9.07 -7.47
N ALA A 51 -8.84 9.45 -6.47
CA ALA A 51 -9.46 10.78 -6.43
C ALA A 51 -8.39 11.88 -6.37
N ALA A 52 -7.42 11.74 -5.47
CA ALA A 52 -6.30 12.68 -5.36
C ALA A 52 -5.47 12.75 -6.65
N GLN A 53 -5.16 11.60 -7.28
CA GLN A 53 -4.45 11.55 -8.57
C GLN A 53 -5.23 12.22 -9.70
N LYS A 54 -6.56 12.11 -9.69
CA LYS A 54 -7.43 12.80 -10.65
C LYS A 54 -7.43 14.31 -10.42
N GLU A 55 -7.45 14.75 -9.16
CA GLU A 55 -7.38 16.17 -8.81
C GLU A 55 -6.04 16.80 -9.18
N THR A 56 -4.93 16.07 -9.02
CA THR A 56 -3.58 16.55 -9.38
C THR A 56 -3.24 16.37 -10.86
N ALA A 57 -4.18 15.88 -11.68
CA ALA A 57 -3.96 15.54 -13.08
C ALA A 57 -2.73 14.63 -13.29
N ASP A 58 -2.54 13.66 -12.39
CA ASP A 58 -1.41 12.74 -12.42
C ASP A 58 -1.48 11.83 -13.67
N PRO A 59 -0.48 11.87 -14.57
CA PRO A 59 -0.41 11.00 -15.74
C PRO A 59 -0.39 9.50 -15.38
N TRP A 60 0.01 9.14 -14.16
CA TRP A 60 0.01 7.76 -13.68
C TRP A 60 -1.39 7.21 -13.41
N LEU A 61 -2.45 8.02 -13.45
CA LEU A 61 -3.83 7.53 -13.33
C LEU A 61 -4.15 6.44 -14.38
N LEU A 62 -3.55 6.53 -15.57
CA LEU A 62 -3.71 5.54 -16.65
C LEU A 62 -3.24 4.13 -16.25
N LYS A 63 -2.25 4.01 -15.36
CA LYS A 63 -1.77 2.70 -14.88
C LYS A 63 -2.85 1.88 -14.18
N TRP A 64 -3.86 2.53 -13.59
CA TRP A 64 -5.00 1.83 -12.97
C TRP A 64 -5.91 1.14 -13.99
N GLN A 65 -5.88 1.54 -15.27
CA GLN A 65 -6.72 0.95 -16.32
C GLN A 65 -6.04 -0.25 -17.01
N TYR A 66 -4.72 -0.37 -16.91
CA TYR A 66 -3.94 -1.35 -17.66
C TYR A 66 -3.49 -2.56 -16.84
N GLU A 67 -3.70 -2.58 -15.53
CA GLU A 67 -3.04 -3.52 -14.60
C GLU A 67 -3.90 -4.00 -13.44
#